data_AF-A0A1V0GVK8-F1
#
_entry.id   AF-A0A1V0GVK8-F1
#
_cell.length_a   1.000
_cell.length_b   1.000
_cell.length_c   1.000
_cell.angle_alpha   90.00
_cell.angle_beta   90.00
_cell.angle_gamma   90.00
#
_symmetry.space_group_name_H-M   'P 1'
#
loop_
_entity.id
_entity.type
_entity.pdbx_description
1 polymer ?
#
loop_
_entity_poly.entity_id
_entity_poly.type
_entity_poly.pdbx_seq_one_letter_code
_entity_poly.pdbx_strand_id
1 'polypeptide(L)' 'MTPSQKSQVGGAAFPLHPGIAPDWTASTGMTLRDFFAALIMAGFAADPTSHELFDDMPDAARCAYEGADAMLAAREAQP' A
#
# COMPACT_ATOMS: atom_id res chain seq x y z
N MET A 1 -11.18 -7.97 9.57
CA MET A 1 -11.49 -7.22 8.34
C MET A 1 -12.65 -7.89 7.63
N THR A 2 -13.68 -7.15 7.24
CA THR A 2 -14.76 -7.71 6.39
C THR A 2 -14.25 -7.94 4.96
N PRO A 3 -14.90 -8.78 4.14
CA PRO A 3 -14.51 -8.99 2.74
C PRO A 3 -14.42 -7.69 1.94
N SER A 4 -15.35 -6.74 2.16
CA SER A 4 -15.32 -5.41 1.53
C SER A 4 -14.12 -4.54 1.92
N GLN A 5 -13.61 -4.65 3.14
CA GLN A 5 -12.41 -3.90 3.54
C GLN A 5 -11.14 -4.52 2.95
N LYS A 6 -11.13 -5.84 2.72
CA LYS A 6 -9.95 -6.55 2.19
C LYS A 6 -9.68 -6.20 0.73
N SER A 7 -10.72 -5.98 -0.09
CA SER A 7 -10.56 -5.50 -1.47
C SER A 7 -10.04 -4.06 -1.50
N GLN A 8 -10.61 -3.17 -0.67
CA GLN A 8 -10.22 -1.77 -0.62
C GLN A 8 -8.75 -1.52 -0.24
N VAL A 9 -8.13 -2.42 0.53
CA VAL A 9 -6.73 -2.28 0.97
C VAL A 9 -5.76 -3.29 0.32
N GLY A 10 -6.26 -4.16 -0.56
CA GLY A 10 -5.48 -5.21 -1.23
C GLY A 10 -5.03 -6.37 -0.33
N GLY A 11 -5.52 -6.47 0.90
CA GLY A 11 -5.10 -7.45 1.90
C GLY A 11 -3.75 -7.12 2.55
N ALA A 12 -3.11 -8.13 3.14
CA ALA A 12 -1.80 -7.97 3.79
C ALA A 12 -0.69 -7.74 2.75
N ALA A 13 0.20 -6.77 2.99
CA ALA A 13 1.36 -6.54 2.12
C ALA A 13 2.26 -7.78 2.00
N PHE A 14 2.40 -8.51 3.10
CA PHE A 14 3.18 -9.74 3.20
C PHE A 14 2.27 -10.89 3.65
N PRO A 15 1.59 -11.59 2.72
CA PRO A 15 0.67 -12.66 3.08
C PRO A 15 1.42 -13.88 3.62
N LEU A 16 0.97 -14.43 4.75
CA LEU A 16 1.42 -15.73 5.22
C LEU A 16 0.86 -16.84 4.32
N HIS A 17 1.72 -17.76 3.90
CA HIS A 17 1.27 -18.96 3.23
C HIS A 17 0.56 -19.90 4.23
N PRO A 18 -0.63 -20.44 3.93
CA PRO A 18 -1.42 -21.26 4.86
C PRO A 18 -0.70 -22.49 5.43
N GLY A 19 0.37 -22.95 4.77
CA GLY A 19 1.13 -24.14 5.15
C GLY A 19 2.32 -23.92 6.09
N ILE A 20 2.67 -22.67 6.44
CA ILE A 20 3.89 -22.39 7.22
C ILE A 20 3.60 -22.19 8.72
N ALA A 21 2.41 -21.68 9.07
CA ALA A 21 2.00 -21.52 10.46
C ALA A 21 0.46 -21.41 10.54
N PRO A 22 -0.27 -22.54 10.58
CA PRO A 22 -1.74 -22.56 10.48
C PRO A 22 -2.45 -21.82 11.62
N ASP A 23 -1.81 -21.75 12.80
CA ASP A 23 -2.37 -21.09 13.98
C ASP A 23 -1.82 -19.67 14.19
N TRP A 24 -0.93 -19.21 13.31
CA TRP A 24 -0.35 -17.89 13.43
C TRP A 24 -1.20 -16.87 12.67
N THR A 25 -2.07 -16.20 13.41
CA THR A 25 -2.67 -14.96 12.94
C THR A 25 -1.60 -13.88 12.99
N ALA A 26 -0.75 -13.77 11.96
CA ALA A 26 0.09 -12.58 11.85
C ALA A 26 -0.84 -11.37 11.96
N SER A 27 -0.57 -10.52 12.95
CA SER A 27 -1.13 -9.19 13.02
C SER A 27 -0.66 -8.46 11.76
N THR A 28 -1.50 -8.54 10.74
CA THR A 28 -1.31 -7.92 9.43
C THR A 28 -1.57 -6.44 9.58
N GLY A 29 -0.59 -5.72 10.13
CA GLY A 29 -0.70 -4.27 10.38
C GLY A 29 -0.49 -3.43 9.12
N MET A 30 0.27 -3.94 8.15
CA MET A 30 0.53 -3.26 6.88
C MET A 30 -0.28 -3.89 5.76
N THR A 31 -1.11 -3.07 5.12
CA THR A 31 -1.88 -3.48 3.95
C THR A 31 -1.05 -3.33 2.68
N LEU A 32 -1.44 -4.00 1.60
CA LEU A 32 -0.78 -3.83 0.31
C LEU A 32 -0.87 -2.38 -0.19
N ARG A 33 -1.99 -1.71 0.12
CA ARG A 33 -2.17 -0.27 -0.09
C ARG A 33 -1.09 0.55 0.63
N ASP A 34 -0.87 0.29 1.92
CA ASP A 34 0.16 0.98 2.71
C ASP A 34 1.56 0.74 2.16
N PHE A 35 1.84 -0.48 1.68
CA PHE A 35 3.12 -0.81 1.08
C PHE A 35 3.37 -0.04 -0.23
N PHE A 36 2.38 0.03 -1.13
CA PHE A 36 2.50 0.83 -2.35
C PHE A 36 2.65 2.32 -2.05
N ALA A 37 1.88 2.87 -1.12
CA ALA A 37 2.02 4.27 -0.70
C ALA A 37 3.43 4.54 -0.16
N ALA A 38 3.99 3.63 0.66
CA ALA A 38 5.35 3.76 1.18
C ALA A 38 6.41 3.74 0.07
N LEU A 39 6.26 2.90 -0.95
CA LEU A 39 7.18 2.87 -2.11
C LEU A 39 7.11 4.16 -2.93
N ILE A 40 5.92 4.71 -3.14
CA ILE A 40 5.75 5.98 -3.85
C ILE A 40 6.39 7.13 -3.08
N MET A 41 6.15 7.21 -1.77
CA MET A 41 6.78 8.21 -0.88
C MET A 41 8.31 8.08 -0.89
N ALA A 42 8.83 6.85 -0.87
CA ALA A 42 10.27 6.62 -0.98
C ALA A 42 10.84 7.09 -2.33
N GLY A 43 10.09 6.89 -3.42
CA GLY A 43 10.43 7.41 -4.75
C GLY A 43 10.50 8.94 -4.79
N PHE A 44 9.49 9.62 -4.25
CA PHE A 44 9.51 11.08 -4.12
C PHE A 44 10.71 11.54 -3.28
N ALA A 45 10.98 10.88 -2.16
CA ALA A 45 12.06 11.28 -1.25
C ALA A 45 13.47 11.08 -1.85
N ALA A 46 13.60 10.16 -2.83
CA ALA A 46 14.86 9.92 -3.53
C ALA A 46 15.15 10.97 -4.61
N ASP A 47 14.15 11.69 -5.09
CA ASP A 47 14.31 12.72 -6.12
C ASP A 47 14.69 14.08 -5.49
N PRO A 48 15.92 14.56 -5.74
CA PRO A 48 16.40 15.85 -5.23
C PRO A 48 15.79 17.05 -5.95
N THR A 49 14.69 16.90 -6.69
CA THR A 49 13.89 18.00 -7.22
C THR A 49 12.47 18.02 -6.66
N SER A 50 12.08 16.97 -5.94
CA SER A 50 10.73 16.79 -5.37
C SER A 50 10.53 17.52 -4.03
N HIS A 51 11.36 18.52 -3.70
CA HIS A 51 11.31 19.23 -2.40
C HIS A 51 9.94 19.87 -2.14
N GLU A 52 9.36 20.49 -3.16
CA GLU A 52 8.07 21.18 -3.09
C GLU A 52 6.92 20.22 -2.74
N LEU A 53 7.08 18.93 -3.10
CA LEU A 53 6.10 17.89 -2.77
C LEU A 53 6.09 17.57 -1.28
N PHE A 54 7.22 17.75 -0.57
CA PHE A 54 7.34 17.50 0.87
C PHE A 54 7.14 18.74 1.75
N ASP A 55 7.08 19.94 1.16
CA ASP A 55 6.69 21.16 1.87
C ASP A 55 5.24 21.06 2.40
N ASP A 56 4.40 20.26 1.73
CA ASP A 56 3.06 19.85 2.19
C ASP A 56 2.97 18.32 2.33
N MET A 57 3.43 17.81 3.47
CA MET A 57 3.37 16.37 3.81
C MET A 57 1.97 15.74 3.66
N PRO A 58 0.86 16.39 4.05
CA PRO A 58 -0.49 15.93 3.74
C PRO A 58 -0.75 15.66 2.25
N ASP A 59 -0.30 16.56 1.36
CA ASP A 59 -0.49 16.39 -0.08
C ASP A 59 0.38 15.27 -0.66
N ALA A 60 1.62 15.11 -0.19
CA ALA A 60 2.46 13.97 -0.56
C ALA A 60 1.80 12.63 -0.17
N ALA A 61 1.27 12.55 1.05
CA ALA A 61 0.57 11.36 1.53
C ALA A 61 -0.66 11.04 0.68
N ARG A 62 -1.46 12.06 0.31
CA ARG A 62 -2.62 11.92 -0.57
C ARG A 62 -2.20 11.37 -1.93
N CYS A 63 -1.20 11.97 -2.59
CA CYS A 63 -0.68 11.51 -3.88
C CYS A 63 -0.18 10.06 -3.83
N ALA A 64 0.52 9.69 -2.75
CA ALA A 64 0.99 8.31 -2.58
C ALA A 64 -0.15 7.29 -2.42
N TYR A 65 -1.21 7.63 -1.67
CA TYR A 65 -2.37 6.77 -1.54
C TYR A 65 -3.21 6.69 -2.83
N GLU A 66 -3.33 7.79 -3.59
CA GLU A 66 -3.97 7.77 -4.91
C GLU A 66 -3.23 6.85 -5.90
N GLY A 67 -1.90 6.91 -5.91
CA GLY A 67 -1.08 5.99 -6.70
C GLY A 67 -1.23 4.53 -6.24
N ALA A 68 -1.27 4.29 -4.93
CA ALA A 68 -1.52 2.95 -4.38
C ALA A 68 -2.87 2.39 -4.80
N ASP A 69 -3.93 3.20 -4.77
CA ASP A 69 -5.28 2.82 -5.18
C ASP A 69 -5.32 2.49 -6.70
N ALA A 70 -4.61 3.26 -7.52
CA ALA A 70 -4.47 2.98 -8.96
C ALA A 70 -3.77 1.63 -9.22
N MET A 71 -2.73 1.28 -8.45
CA MET A 71 -2.04 0.00 -8.56
C MET A 71 -2.94 -1.18 -8.17
N LEU A 72 -3.76 -1.02 -7.13
CA LEU A 72 -4.75 -2.04 -6.73
C LEU A 72 -5.80 -2.26 -7.82
N ALA A 73 -6.35 -1.19 -8.38
CA ALA A 73 -7.31 -1.28 -9.49
C ALA A 73 -6.71 -1.97 -10.72
N ALA A 74 -5.46 -1.63 -11.07
CA ALA A 74 -4.74 -2.27 -12.18
C ALA A 74 -4.48 -3.76 -11.94
N ARG A 75 -4.35 -4.20 -10.67
CA ARG A 75 -4.22 -5.61 -10.31
C ARG A 75 -5.56 -6.34 -10.44
N GLU A 76 -6.65 -5.74 -9.99
CA GLU A 76 -8.00 -6.34 -10.07
C GLU A 76 -8.49 -6.47 -11.53
N ALA A 77 -8.02 -5.61 -12.42
CA ALA A 77 -8.37 -5.65 -13.84
C ALA A 77 -7.62 -6.73 -14.66
N GLN A 78 -6.64 -7.43 -14.06
CA GLN A 78 -5.91 -8.50 -14.75
C GLN A 78 -6.77 -9.79 -14.80
N PRO A 79 -6.83 -10.48 -15.96
CA PRO A 79 -7.65 -11.69 -16.14
C PRO A 79 -7.13 -12.91 -15.36
#